data_AF-A0A9D6WQ51-F1
#
_entry.id   AF-A0A9D6WQ51-F1
#
_cell.length_a   1.000
_cell.length_b   1.000
_cell.length_c   1.000
_cell.angle_alpha   90.00
_cell.angle_beta   90.00
_cell.angle_gamma   90.00
#
_symmetry.space_group_name_H-M   'P 1'
#
loop_
_entity.id
_entity.type
_entity.pdbx_description
1 polymer ?
#
loop_
_entity_poly.entity_id
_entity_poly.type
_entity_poly.pdbx_seq_one_letter_code
_entity_poly.pdbx_strand_id
1 'polypeptide(L)'
;MLASQGEDYDEPIYLLTNLADVDEACAWYRQRARIETFFSDQKSRGFKLHQSHLADPQRLTRLMIAACLAYIWIIDLGVRALQDKWRSVIHRTTRCDLSLFQLGLRLLDHLHNEGKRIPVSFQPAG
;
A
#
# COMPACT_ATOMS: atom_id res chain seq x y z
N MET A 1 5.32 30.48 1.15
CA MET A 1 5.07 29.87 -0.16
C MET A 1 6.41 29.46 -0.72
N LEU A 2 6.60 28.16 -0.97
CA LEU A 2 7.84 27.61 -1.51
C LEU A 2 7.53 27.09 -2.92
N ALA A 3 8.33 27.47 -3.91
CA ALA A 3 8.19 26.99 -5.27
C ALA A 3 9.26 25.93 -5.53
N SER A 4 8.84 24.71 -5.85
CA SER A 4 9.74 23.64 -6.26
C SER A 4 9.34 23.15 -7.66
N GLN A 5 10.30 23.07 -8.57
CA GLN A 5 10.09 22.43 -9.86
C GLN A 5 10.15 20.91 -9.64
N GLY A 6 9.03 20.21 -9.81
CA GLY A 6 9.05 18.75 -9.86
C GLY A 6 9.68 18.32 -11.18
N GLU A 7 10.54 17.30 -11.19
CA GLU A 7 11.25 16.83 -12.40
C GLU A 7 10.29 16.46 -13.56
N ASP A 8 9.02 16.15 -13.25
CA ASP A 8 7.98 15.73 -14.19
C ASP A 8 6.90 16.79 -14.50
N TYR A 9 7.07 18.04 -14.05
CA TYR A 9 6.04 19.08 -14.20
C TYR A 9 6.55 20.29 -14.99
N ASP A 10 5.85 20.65 -16.06
CA ASP A 10 6.15 21.82 -16.89
C ASP A 10 5.97 23.15 -16.13
N GLU A 11 5.13 23.16 -15.09
CA GLU A 11 4.88 24.33 -14.24
C GLU A 11 5.37 24.11 -12.79
N PRO A 12 5.84 25.16 -12.09
CA PRO A 12 6.32 25.05 -10.72
C PRO A 12 5.17 24.71 -9.76
N ILE A 13 5.42 23.80 -8.81
CA ILE A 13 4.47 23.46 -7.75
C ILE A 13 4.66 24.43 -6.59
N TYR A 14 3.58 25.13 -6.23
CA TYR A 14 3.55 26.01 -5.06
C TYR A 14 3.12 25.25 -3.81
N LEU A 15 4.02 25.13 -2.84
CA LEU A 15 3.76 24.50 -1.55
C LEU A 15 3.51 25.57 -0.47
N LEU A 16 2.35 25.46 0.18
CA LEU A 16 2.07 26.12 1.45
C LEU A 16 2.26 25.11 2.57
N THR A 17 3.16 25.42 3.51
CA THR A 17 3.53 24.54 4.61
C THR A 17 3.85 25.36 5.84
N ASN A 18 3.69 24.74 7.01
CA ASN A 18 4.19 25.24 8.30
C ASN A 18 5.61 24.73 8.63
N LEU A 19 6.21 23.92 7.76
CA LEU A 19 7.60 23.49 7.87
C LEU A 19 8.54 24.65 7.51
N ALA A 20 9.58 24.83 8.32
CA ALA A 20 10.57 25.89 8.12
C ALA A 20 11.61 25.52 7.06
N ASP A 21 11.91 24.22 6.91
CA ASP A 21 12.87 23.69 5.94
C ASP A 21 12.17 23.36 4.61
N VAL A 22 12.71 23.92 3.53
CA VAL A 22 12.20 23.76 2.16
C VAL A 22 12.45 22.35 1.63
N ASP A 23 13.64 21.81 1.87
CA ASP A 23 14.02 20.49 1.38
C ASP A 23 13.22 19.42 2.11
N GLU A 24 12.99 19.61 3.42
CA GLU A 24 12.11 18.75 4.21
C GLU A 24 10.67 18.79 3.67
N ALA A 25 10.13 19.98 3.42
CA ALA A 25 8.78 20.14 2.87
C ALA A 25 8.63 19.47 1.49
N CYS A 26 9.62 19.63 0.62
CA CYS A 26 9.65 18.99 -0.69
C CYS A 26 9.77 17.46 -0.56
N ALA A 27 10.61 16.96 0.35
CA ALA A 27 10.78 15.54 0.60
C ALA A 27 9.49 14.88 1.08
N TRP A 28 8.74 15.52 1.98
CA TRP A 28 7.42 15.06 2.42
C TRP A 28 6.40 15.11 1.29
N TYR A 29 6.37 16.20 0.51
CA TYR A 29 5.42 16.36 -0.59
C TYR A 29 5.61 15.30 -1.69
N ARG A 30 6.85 14.91 -2.00
CA ARG A 30 7.14 13.81 -2.93
C ARG A 30 6.50 12.48 -2.52
N GLN A 31 6.22 12.27 -1.24
CA GLN A 31 5.55 11.05 -0.78
C GLN A 31 4.03 11.05 -1.03
N ARG A 32 3.45 12.17 -1.48
CA ARG A 32 1.99 12.32 -1.72
C ARG A 32 1.45 11.22 -2.63
N ALA A 33 2.16 10.86 -3.70
CA ALA A 33 1.71 9.84 -4.67
C ALA A 33 1.49 8.45 -4.04
N ARG A 34 2.10 8.16 -2.87
CA ARG A 34 1.90 6.89 -2.17
C ARG A 34 0.43 6.62 -1.82
N ILE A 35 -0.36 7.67 -1.53
CA ILE A 35 -1.78 7.51 -1.18
C ILE A 35 -2.61 7.00 -2.37
N GLU A 36 -2.22 7.31 -3.60
CA GLU A 36 -2.90 6.83 -4.80
C GLU A 36 -2.75 5.31 -4.96
N THR A 37 -1.58 4.80 -4.60
CA THR A 37 -1.31 3.36 -4.61
C THR A 37 -2.19 2.65 -3.59
N PHE A 38 -2.26 3.19 -2.37
CA PHE A 38 -3.19 2.71 -1.34
C PHE A 38 -4.64 2.71 -1.84
N PHE A 39 -5.15 3.82 -2.39
CA PHE A 39 -6.53 3.88 -2.88
C PHE A 39 -6.84 2.90 -4.01
N SER A 40 -5.87 2.66 -4.89
CA SER A 40 -6.06 1.72 -6.00
C SER A 40 -6.06 0.26 -5.51
N ASP A 41 -5.26 -0.06 -4.47
CA ASP A 41 -5.25 -1.38 -3.81
C ASP A 41 -6.56 -1.66 -3.05
N GLN A 42 -7.16 -0.64 -2.42
CA GLN A 42 -8.49 -0.76 -1.82
C GLN A 42 -9.60 -1.01 -2.86
N LYS A 43 -9.37 -0.63 -4.12
CA LYS A 43 -10.33 -0.75 -5.23
C LYS A 43 -10.01 -1.99 -6.09
N SER A 44 -9.83 -1.81 -7.39
CA SER A 44 -9.78 -2.89 -8.38
C SER A 44 -8.54 -3.77 -8.26
N ARG A 45 -7.46 -3.29 -7.65
CA ARG A 45 -6.20 -4.06 -7.51
C ARG A 45 -6.16 -5.00 -6.31
N GLY A 46 -7.12 -4.91 -5.38
CA GLY A 46 -7.10 -5.68 -4.14
C GLY A 46 -8.50 -5.94 -3.59
N PHE A 47 -8.87 -5.20 -2.55
CA PHE A 47 -10.06 -5.51 -1.73
C PHE A 47 -11.41 -5.23 -2.39
N LYS A 48 -11.43 -4.58 -3.57
CA LYS A 48 -12.64 -4.33 -4.36
C LYS A 48 -13.76 -3.65 -3.55
N LEU A 49 -13.42 -2.72 -2.65
CA LEU A 49 -14.41 -2.08 -1.76
C LEU A 49 -15.56 -1.41 -2.52
N HIS A 50 -15.31 -0.89 -3.72
CA HIS A 50 -16.32 -0.30 -4.60
C HIS A 50 -17.41 -1.29 -5.07
N GLN A 51 -17.17 -2.60 -4.97
CA GLN A 51 -18.11 -3.67 -5.30
C GLN A 51 -18.93 -4.14 -4.09
N SER A 52 -18.74 -3.53 -2.92
CA SER A 52 -19.51 -3.88 -1.70
C SER A 52 -20.98 -3.45 -1.75
N HIS A 53 -21.34 -2.53 -2.67
CA HIS A 53 -22.67 -1.91 -2.79
C HIS A 53 -23.20 -1.30 -1.47
N LEU A 54 -22.32 -0.96 -0.52
CA LEU A 54 -22.70 -0.33 0.74
C LEU A 54 -23.02 1.15 0.52
N ALA A 55 -24.29 1.52 0.69
CA ALA A 55 -24.76 2.89 0.63
C ALA A 55 -24.78 3.59 2.00
N ASP A 56 -24.92 2.82 3.10
CA ASP A 56 -24.96 3.38 4.45
C ASP A 56 -23.57 3.89 4.90
N PRO A 57 -23.41 5.19 5.21
CA PRO A 57 -22.10 5.77 5.55
C PRO A 57 -21.46 5.16 6.79
N GLN A 58 -22.25 4.76 7.78
CA GLN A 58 -21.72 4.18 9.01
C GLN A 58 -21.14 2.78 8.76
N ARG A 59 -21.84 1.94 7.97
CA ARG A 59 -21.36 0.64 7.53
C ARG A 59 -20.11 0.77 6.65
N LEU A 60 -20.09 1.73 5.73
CA LEU A 60 -18.92 2.00 4.91
C LEU A 60 -17.71 2.38 5.78
N THR A 61 -17.91 3.27 6.76
CA THR A 61 -16.84 3.68 7.70
C THR A 61 -16.25 2.48 8.43
N ARG A 62 -17.10 1.60 8.98
CA ARG A 62 -16.64 0.37 9.64
C ARG A 62 -15.86 -0.56 8.70
N LEU A 63 -16.34 -0.72 7.47
CA LEU A 63 -15.65 -1.53 6.46
C LEU A 63 -14.28 -0.92 6.12
N MET A 64 -14.19 0.40 5.97
CA MET A 64 -12.91 1.06 5.67
C MET A 64 -11.89 0.88 6.79
N ILE A 65 -12.31 0.98 8.06
CA ILE A 65 -11.42 0.72 9.19
C ILE A 65 -10.88 -0.72 9.14
N ALA A 66 -11.76 -1.70 8.94
CA ALA A 66 -11.35 -3.10 8.80
C ALA A 66 -10.42 -3.31 7.59
N ALA A 67 -10.71 -2.66 6.46
CA ALA A 67 -9.89 -2.73 5.27
C ALA A 67 -8.51 -2.08 5.47
N CYS A 68 -8.40 -0.99 6.23
CA CYS A 68 -7.12 -0.38 6.58
C CYS A 68 -6.27 -1.32 7.45
N LEU A 69 -6.88 -1.96 8.45
CA LEU A 69 -6.19 -2.94 9.28
C LEU A 69 -5.73 -4.16 8.47
N ALA A 70 -6.61 -4.67 7.59
CA ALA A 70 -6.25 -5.72 6.65
C ALA A 70 -5.11 -5.28 5.72
N TYR A 71 -5.12 -4.04 5.23
CA TYR A 71 -4.05 -3.51 4.39
C TYR A 71 -2.69 -3.56 5.08
N ILE A 72 -2.61 -3.10 6.34
CA ILE A 72 -1.36 -3.15 7.13
C ILE A 72 -0.86 -4.59 7.26
N TRP A 73 -1.76 -5.53 7.55
CA TRP A 73 -1.39 -6.95 7.65
C TRP A 73 -0.93 -7.54 6.32
N ILE A 74 -1.60 -7.22 5.21
CA ILE A 74 -1.17 -7.67 3.88
C ILE A 74 0.20 -7.09 3.51
N ILE A 75 0.50 -5.84 3.91
CA ILE A 75 1.84 -5.26 3.73
C ILE A 75 2.88 -6.03 4.54
N ASP A 76 2.60 -6.39 5.80
CA ASP A 76 3.48 -7.23 6.62
C ASP A 76 3.76 -8.59 5.95
N LEU A 77 2.72 -9.26 5.45
CA LEU A 77 2.88 -10.49 4.66
C LEU A 77 3.74 -10.26 3.41
N GLY A 78 3.54 -9.12 2.73
CA GLY A 78 4.35 -8.72 1.58
C GLY A 78 5.83 -8.59 1.92
N VAL A 79 6.15 -7.97 3.06
CA VAL A 79 7.53 -7.82 3.54
C VAL A 79 8.15 -9.18 3.89
N ARG A 80 7.41 -10.04 4.63
CA ARG A 80 7.85 -11.42 4.94
C ARG A 80 8.10 -12.23 3.68
N ALA A 81 7.25 -12.08 2.66
CA ALA A 81 7.44 -12.74 1.39
C ALA A 81 8.78 -12.38 0.72
N LEU A 82 9.27 -11.15 0.93
CA LEU A 82 10.59 -10.72 0.45
C LEU A 82 11.72 -11.30 1.29
N GLN A 83 11.60 -11.22 2.61
CA GLN A 83 12.65 -11.59 3.56
C GLN A 83 12.89 -13.11 3.58
N ASP A 84 11.81 -13.90 3.66
CA ASP A 84 11.86 -15.36 3.74
C ASP A 84 12.00 -16.03 2.37
N LYS A 85 12.29 -15.26 1.32
CA LYS A 85 12.50 -15.73 -0.06
C LYS A 85 11.31 -16.50 -0.66
N TRP A 86 10.09 -16.31 -0.15
CA TRP A 86 8.87 -16.84 -0.78
C TRP A 86 8.67 -16.35 -2.21
N ARG A 87 9.32 -15.24 -2.60
CA ARG A 87 9.26 -14.67 -3.96
C ARG A 87 9.38 -15.71 -5.07
N SER A 88 10.29 -16.67 -4.98
CA SER A 88 10.47 -17.70 -6.03
C SER A 88 9.35 -18.74 -6.08
N VAL A 89 8.57 -18.86 -4.99
CA VAL A 89 7.45 -19.80 -4.85
C VAL A 89 6.15 -19.14 -5.34
N ILE A 90 5.94 -17.87 -4.99
CA ILE A 90 4.68 -17.15 -5.25
C ILE A 90 4.73 -16.25 -6.50
N HIS A 91 5.92 -16.04 -7.07
CA HIS A 91 6.13 -15.18 -8.24
C HIS A 91 7.24 -15.70 -9.17
N ARG A 92 7.12 -15.38 -10.46
CA ARG A 92 8.16 -15.69 -11.46
C ARG A 92 9.37 -14.78 -11.24
N THR A 93 10.58 -15.34 -11.20
CA THR A 93 11.81 -14.63 -10.82
C THR A 93 12.34 -13.64 -11.87
N THR A 94 11.87 -13.71 -13.11
CA THR A 94 12.44 -12.98 -14.27
C THR A 94 11.88 -11.57 -14.47
N ARG A 95 10.78 -11.19 -13.81
CA ARG A 95 10.24 -9.83 -13.78
C ARG A 95 9.54 -9.64 -12.44
N CYS A 96 9.79 -8.54 -11.72
CA CYS A 96 9.15 -8.29 -10.42
C CYS A 96 8.58 -6.88 -10.40
N ASP A 97 7.35 -6.77 -10.88
CA ASP A 97 6.64 -5.49 -11.01
C ASP A 97 5.50 -5.39 -9.96
N LEU A 98 5.48 -6.29 -8.96
CA LEU A 98 4.41 -6.34 -7.97
C LEU A 98 4.70 -5.45 -6.76
N SER A 99 3.65 -4.78 -6.28
CA SER A 99 3.70 -4.05 -5.01
C SER A 99 3.81 -5.02 -3.83
N LEU A 100 4.26 -4.52 -2.67
CA LEU A 100 4.26 -5.28 -1.41
C LEU A 100 2.87 -5.84 -1.10
N PHE A 101 1.82 -5.05 -1.34
CA PHE A 101 0.45 -5.47 -1.13
C PHE A 101 0.08 -6.69 -1.99
N GLN A 102 0.41 -6.67 -3.29
CA GLN A 102 0.15 -7.79 -4.19
C GLN A 102 0.95 -9.04 -3.82
N LEU A 103 2.19 -8.88 -3.35
CA LEU A 103 3.00 -9.99 -2.85
C LEU A 103 2.38 -10.60 -1.58
N GLY A 104 1.88 -9.76 -0.68
CA GLY A 104 1.19 -10.20 0.53
C GLY A 104 -0.08 -10.99 0.23
N LEU A 105 -0.91 -10.53 -0.72
CA LEU A 105 -2.10 -11.27 -1.17
C LEU A 105 -1.73 -12.63 -1.76
N ARG A 106 -0.70 -12.69 -2.62
CA ARG A 106 -0.26 -13.96 -3.20
C ARG A 106 0.30 -14.93 -2.18
N LEU A 107 1.04 -14.43 -1.18
CA LEU A 107 1.50 -15.27 -0.08
C LEU A 107 0.31 -15.80 0.73
N LEU A 108 -0.68 -14.95 1.04
CA LEU A 108 -1.89 -15.35 1.74
C LEU A 108 -2.65 -16.45 0.97
N ASP A 109 -2.88 -16.26 -0.33
CA ASP A 109 -3.54 -17.24 -1.19
C ASP A 109 -2.78 -18.56 -1.23
N HIS A 110 -1.45 -18.51 -1.36
CA HIS A 110 -0.61 -19.71 -1.35
C HIS A 110 -0.70 -20.47 -0.02
N LEU A 111 -0.57 -19.77 1.12
CA LEU A 111 -0.66 -20.39 2.44
C LEU A 111 -2.05 -21.01 2.66
N HIS A 112 -3.11 -20.31 2.25
CA HIS A 112 -4.48 -20.81 2.35
C HIS A 112 -4.70 -22.07 1.51
N ASN A 113 -4.27 -22.06 0.24
CA ASN A 113 -4.46 -23.17 -0.69
C ASN A 113 -3.68 -24.43 -0.28
N GLU A 114 -2.53 -24.26 0.37
CA GLU A 114 -1.71 -25.37 0.87
C GLU A 114 -2.06 -25.80 2.30
N GLY A 115 -3.08 -25.19 2.93
CA GLY A 115 -3.47 -25.47 4.31
C GLY A 115 -2.37 -25.14 5.33
N LYS A 116 -1.44 -24.27 4.97
CA LYS A 116 -0.35 -23.82 5.84
C LYS A 116 -0.87 -22.81 6.85
N ARG A 117 -0.16 -22.71 7.98
CA ARG A 117 -0.49 -21.73 9.01
C ARG A 117 -0.31 -20.31 8.44
N ILE A 118 -1.38 -19.52 8.51
CA ILE A 118 -1.35 -18.11 8.15
C ILE A 118 -0.80 -17.32 9.34
N PRO A 119 0.31 -16.57 9.19
CA PRO A 119 0.82 -15.73 10.25
C PRO A 119 -0.09 -14.51 10.43
N VAL A 120 -0.65 -14.36 11.63
CA VAL A 120 -1.47 -13.21 12.02
C VAL A 120 -0.68 -12.43 13.06
N SER A 121 0.08 -11.43 12.59
CA SER A 121 0.87 -10.54 13.44
C SER A 121 0.95 -9.17 12.80
N PHE A 122 1.02 -8.14 13.64
CA PHE A 122 1.26 -6.75 13.23
C PHE A 122 2.64 -6.28 13.72
N GLN A 123 3.63 -7.17 13.69
CA GLN A 123 4.98 -6.79 14.10
C GLN A 123 5.66 -6.10 12.92
N PRO A 124 6.02 -4.80 13.05
CA PRO A 124 6.82 -4.16 12.01
C PRO A 124 8.13 -4.93 11.85
N ALA A 125 8.58 -5.10 10.60
CA ALA A 125 9.90 -5.63 10.33
C ALA A 125 10.94 -4.73 11.04
N GLY A 126 11.65 -5.32 12.00
CA GLY A 126 12.75 -4.67 12.71
C GLY A 126 13.96 -4.44 11.83
#